data_AF-A0A7C4CPZ9-F1
#
_entry.id   AF-A0A7C4CPZ9-F1
#
_cell.length_a   1.000
_cell.length_b   1.000
_cell.length_c   1.000
_cell.angle_alpha   90.00
_cell.angle_beta   90.00
_cell.angle_gamma   90.00
#
_symmetry.space_group_name_H-M   'P 1'
#
loop_
_entity.id
_entity.type
_entity.pdbx_description
1 polymer ?
#
loop_
_entity_poly.entity_id
_entity_poly.type
_entity_poly.pdbx_seq_one_letter_code
_entity_poly.pdbx_strand_id
1 'polypeptide(L)'
;MLTVKGREARDEFLRKLKEEWKLMWRERFDDRLRAEGIAVRDYPLLLMNRGFVIFASRDAKTPTFSEIKDFWASQGLIYSPDPTVGGWGKFIRTFVLSRQCSKRDKRAQRYVEDKHKGQQPKKGGRGWLHIV
;
A
#
# COMPACT_ATOMS: atom_id res chain seq x y z
N MET A 1 -35.17 3.38 -15.68
CA MET A 1 -33.86 3.19 -16.36
C MET A 1 -32.91 4.37 -16.12
N LEU A 2 -32.62 4.75 -14.86
CA LEU A 2 -31.73 5.91 -14.54
C LEU A 2 -30.44 5.51 -13.78
N THR A 3 -30.22 4.22 -13.53
CA THR A 3 -29.16 3.73 -12.63
C THR A 3 -27.87 3.28 -13.33
N VAL A 4 -27.91 2.99 -14.63
CA VAL A 4 -26.74 2.45 -15.37
C VAL A 4 -25.69 3.53 -15.62
N LYS A 5 -26.12 4.73 -16.03
CA LYS A 5 -25.23 5.86 -16.37
C LYS A 5 -24.41 6.36 -15.18
N GLY A 6 -25.01 6.35 -13.98
CA GLY A 6 -24.31 6.70 -12.74
C GLY A 6 -23.28 5.65 -12.31
N ARG A 7 -23.53 4.36 -12.60
CA ARG A 7 -22.59 3.28 -12.31
C ARG A 7 -21.37 3.34 -13.21
N GLU A 8 -21.55 3.58 -14.51
CA GLU A 8 -20.45 3.69 -15.48
C GLU A 8 -19.53 4.88 -15.18
N ALA A 9 -20.11 6.06 -14.90
CA ALA A 9 -19.33 7.25 -14.54
C ALA A 9 -18.50 7.02 -13.26
N ARG A 10 -19.07 6.32 -12.28
CA ARG A 10 -18.38 5.92 -11.05
C ARG A 10 -17.23 4.96 -11.34
N ASP A 11 -17.49 3.91 -12.10
CA ASP A 11 -16.48 2.89 -12.39
C ASP A 11 -15.32 3.50 -13.22
N GLU A 12 -15.60 4.46 -14.10
CA GLU A 12 -14.59 5.25 -14.80
C GLU A 12 -13.77 6.14 -13.86
N PHE A 13 -14.42 6.86 -12.94
CA PHE A 13 -13.73 7.67 -11.92
C PHE A 13 -12.78 6.82 -11.08
N LEU A 14 -13.25 5.65 -10.62
CA LEU A 14 -12.43 4.71 -9.86
C LEU A 14 -11.25 4.17 -10.67
N ARG A 15 -11.44 3.94 -11.97
CA ARG A 15 -10.36 3.54 -12.87
C ARG A 15 -9.29 4.63 -12.94
N LYS A 16 -9.67 5.89 -13.16
CA LYS A 16 -8.74 7.03 -13.23
C LYS A 16 -7.99 7.23 -11.91
N LEU A 17 -8.69 7.16 -10.78
CA LEU A 17 -8.07 7.25 -9.44
C LEU A 17 -7.01 6.14 -9.23
N LYS A 18 -7.31 4.91 -9.66
CA LYS A 18 -6.36 3.79 -9.57
C LYS A 18 -5.17 3.97 -10.51
N GLU A 19 -5.39 4.53 -11.70
CA GLU A 19 -4.34 4.82 -12.67
C GLU A 19 -3.37 5.87 -12.13
N GLU A 20 -3.88 6.98 -11.58
CA GLU A 20 -3.04 7.99 -10.93
C GLU A 20 -2.25 7.40 -9.75
N TRP A 21 -2.90 6.60 -8.90
CA TRP A 21 -2.21 5.93 -7.79
C TRP A 21 -1.06 5.04 -8.28
N LYS A 22 -1.29 4.21 -9.30
CA LYS A 22 -0.24 3.35 -9.88
C LYS A 22 0.89 4.19 -10.49
N LEU A 23 0.52 5.26 -11.19
CA LEU A 23 1.46 6.16 -11.87
C LEU A 23 2.38 6.85 -10.86
N MET A 24 1.80 7.40 -9.80
CA MET A 24 2.51 8.04 -8.69
C MET A 24 3.55 7.08 -8.08
N TRP A 25 3.14 5.87 -7.72
CA TRP A 25 4.09 4.91 -7.16
C TRP A 25 5.15 4.45 -8.15
N ARG A 26 4.85 4.41 -9.45
CA ARG A 26 5.80 3.98 -10.48
C ARG A 26 6.88 5.03 -10.74
N GLU A 27 6.50 6.30 -10.74
CA GLU A 27 7.35 7.39 -11.22
C GLU A 27 7.88 8.30 -10.12
N ARG A 28 7.48 8.08 -8.86
CA ARG A 28 8.01 8.83 -7.72
C ARG A 28 9.54 8.94 -7.77
N PHE A 29 10.03 10.09 -7.32
CA PHE A 29 11.44 10.33 -7.13
C PHE A 29 11.85 9.80 -5.74
N ASP A 30 12.82 8.88 -5.71
CA ASP A 30 13.37 8.36 -4.46
C ASP A 30 14.57 9.26 -4.05
N ASP A 31 14.36 10.21 -3.14
CA ASP A 31 15.43 11.00 -2.52
C ASP A 31 16.18 10.12 -1.51
N ARG A 32 17.41 9.74 -1.86
CA ARG A 32 18.25 8.87 -1.03
C ARG A 32 18.85 9.56 0.19
N LEU A 33 19.05 10.87 0.13
CA LEU A 33 19.66 11.63 1.23
C LEU A 33 18.67 11.76 2.38
N ARG A 34 17.41 12.05 2.04
CA ARG A 34 16.33 12.23 3.02
C ARG A 34 15.53 10.95 3.28
N ALA A 35 15.75 9.92 2.48
CA ALA A 35 14.94 8.69 2.45
C ALA A 35 13.45 9.02 2.29
N GLU A 36 13.16 9.90 1.32
CA GLU A 36 11.82 10.37 0.98
C GLU A 36 11.43 9.87 -0.41
N GLY A 37 10.16 9.51 -0.59
CA GLY A 37 9.55 9.33 -1.90
C GLY A 37 8.72 10.56 -2.26
N ILE A 38 9.02 11.20 -3.38
CA ILE A 38 8.44 12.49 -3.77
C ILE A 38 7.63 12.35 -5.08
N ALA A 39 6.45 12.96 -5.12
CA ALA A 39 5.62 13.03 -6.33
C ALA A 39 6.30 13.89 -7.40
N VAL A 40 6.48 13.32 -8.59
CA VAL A 40 7.21 13.99 -9.69
C VAL A 40 6.33 14.93 -10.51
N ARG A 41 5.01 14.77 -10.41
CA ARG A 41 3.98 15.55 -11.11
C ARG A 41 2.78 15.77 -10.19
N ASP A 42 1.84 16.58 -10.65
CA ASP A 42 0.55 16.74 -10.00
C ASP A 42 -0.33 15.50 -10.23
N TYR A 43 -1.02 15.07 -9.19
CA TYR A 43 -2.01 14.01 -9.17
C TYR A 43 -3.30 14.53 -8.53
N PRO A 44 -4.15 15.23 -9.31
CA PRO A 44 -5.33 15.91 -8.79
C PRO A 44 -6.32 14.96 -8.08
N LEU A 45 -6.48 13.73 -8.57
CA LEU A 45 -7.38 12.76 -7.95
C LEU A 45 -6.81 12.21 -6.63
N LEU A 46 -5.49 12.32 -6.44
CA LEU A 46 -4.83 11.95 -5.19
C LEU A 46 -4.70 13.13 -4.22
N LEU A 47 -5.14 14.34 -4.61
CA LEU A 47 -4.98 15.58 -3.85
C LEU A 47 -3.50 15.90 -3.58
N MET A 48 -2.62 15.55 -4.52
CA MET A 48 -1.17 15.70 -4.40
C MET A 48 -0.63 16.58 -5.51
N ASN A 49 0.19 17.57 -5.14
CA ASN A 49 0.94 18.38 -6.10
C ASN A 49 2.34 17.79 -6.33
N ARG A 50 3.02 18.26 -7.38
CA ARG A 50 4.44 17.98 -7.60
C ARG A 50 5.24 18.41 -6.37
N GLY A 51 6.18 17.57 -5.95
CA GLY A 51 6.98 17.79 -4.75
C GLY A 51 6.33 17.24 -3.47
N PHE A 52 5.11 16.70 -3.54
CA PHE A 52 4.45 16.10 -2.38
C PHE A 52 5.23 14.88 -1.86
N VAL A 53 5.48 14.82 -0.55
CA VAL A 53 6.18 13.71 0.09
C VAL A 53 5.21 12.54 0.30
N ILE A 54 5.35 11.51 -0.54
CA ILE A 54 4.54 10.28 -0.55
C ILE A 54 4.92 9.36 0.63
N PHE A 55 6.18 9.33 1.03
CA PHE A 55 6.57 8.68 2.28
C PHE A 55 7.92 9.24 2.72
N ALA A 56 8.13 9.33 4.01
CA ALA A 56 9.42 9.67 4.59
C ALA A 56 9.80 8.62 5.64
N SER A 57 11.10 8.51 5.92
CA SER A 57 11.61 7.71 7.02
C SER A 57 11.30 8.30 8.40
N ARG A 58 11.04 9.61 8.47
CA ARG A 58 10.57 10.34 9.65
C ARG A 58 9.05 10.43 9.62
N ASP A 59 8.41 10.79 10.74
CA ASP A 59 6.95 10.80 11.00
C ASP A 59 6.06 11.67 10.07
N ALA A 60 6.41 11.81 8.79
CA ALA A 60 5.60 12.42 7.77
C ALA A 60 4.27 11.67 7.66
N LYS A 61 3.19 12.36 8.02
CA LYS A 61 1.84 11.87 7.87
C LYS A 61 1.44 11.95 6.39
N THR A 62 1.82 10.94 5.61
CA THR A 62 1.34 10.83 4.23
C THR A 62 -0.14 10.48 4.22
N PRO A 63 -0.97 11.17 3.42
CA PRO A 63 -2.31 10.73 3.06
C PRO A 63 -2.29 9.29 2.57
N THR A 64 -2.96 8.42 3.30
CA THR A 64 -3.20 7.05 2.91
C THR A 64 -4.26 6.99 1.82
N PHE A 65 -4.21 5.96 0.98
CA PHE A 65 -5.23 5.74 -0.05
C PHE A 65 -6.65 5.66 0.54
N SER A 66 -6.77 5.23 1.80
CA SER A 66 -8.06 5.22 2.50
C SER A 66 -8.60 6.62 2.75
N GLU A 67 -7.78 7.55 3.25
CA GLU A 67 -8.20 8.94 3.48
C GLU A 67 -8.62 9.63 2.18
N ILE A 68 -7.88 9.40 1.09
CA ILE A 68 -8.24 9.94 -0.24
C ILE A 68 -9.58 9.40 -0.71
N LYS A 69 -9.85 8.10 -0.48
CA LYS A 69 -11.14 7.50 -0.81
C LYS A 69 -12.26 8.08 0.03
N ASP A 70 -12.04 8.24 1.33
CA ASP A 70 -13.06 8.73 2.25
C ASP A 70 -13.43 10.18 1.92
N PHE A 71 -12.44 10.98 1.50
CA PHE A 71 -12.68 12.29 0.91
C PHE A 71 -13.62 12.21 -0.31
N TRP A 72 -13.31 11.39 -1.31
CA TRP A 72 -14.17 11.29 -2.51
C TRP A 72 -15.52 10.60 -2.25
N ALA A 73 -15.60 9.72 -1.25
CA ALA A 73 -16.86 9.14 -0.79
C ALA A 73 -17.75 10.20 -0.12
N SER A 74 -17.16 11.12 0.66
CA SER A 74 -17.89 12.26 1.23
C SER A 74 -18.44 13.21 0.16
N GLN A 75 -17.78 13.28 -1.00
CA GLN A 75 -18.24 14.03 -2.17
C GLN A 75 -19.28 13.25 -3.01
N GLY A 76 -19.67 12.05 -2.60
CA GLY A 76 -20.64 11.21 -3.30
C GLY A 76 -20.11 10.49 -4.54
N LEU A 77 -18.78 10.45 -4.74
CA LEU A 77 -18.15 9.94 -5.96
C LEU A 77 -17.64 8.49 -5.84
N ILE A 78 -17.50 7.95 -4.63
CA ILE A 78 -17.01 6.58 -4.39
C ILE A 78 -17.91 5.82 -3.41
N TYR A 79 -18.33 4.62 -3.80
CA TYR A 79 -18.86 3.58 -2.89
C TYR A 79 -18.03 2.30 -2.98
N SER A 80 -18.19 1.42 -1.99
CA SER A 80 -17.40 0.20 -1.82
C SER A 80 -17.35 -0.65 -3.10
N PRO A 81 -16.17 -1.21 -3.46
CA PRO A 81 -15.98 -1.99 -4.66
C PRO A 81 -16.80 -3.27 -4.57
N ASP A 82 -17.16 -3.78 -5.74
CA ASP A 82 -17.82 -5.07 -5.88
C ASP A 82 -17.00 -6.16 -5.16
N PRO A 83 -17.61 -6.96 -4.26
CA PRO A 83 -16.91 -7.96 -3.46
C PRO A 83 -16.16 -9.00 -4.32
N THR A 84 -16.59 -9.20 -5.57
CA THR A 84 -16.04 -10.21 -6.50
C THR A 84 -14.63 -9.88 -6.99
N VAL A 85 -14.27 -8.60 -7.12
CA VAL A 85 -12.92 -8.18 -7.57
C VAL A 85 -11.87 -8.17 -6.44
N GLY A 86 -12.32 -8.39 -5.20
CA GLY A 86 -11.51 -8.23 -4.00
C GLY A 86 -11.36 -6.77 -3.64
N GLY A 87 -11.79 -6.41 -2.43
CA GLY A 87 -11.87 -5.02 -1.99
C GLY A 87 -10.54 -4.28 -1.94
N TRP A 88 -10.59 -3.03 -1.47
CA TRP A 88 -9.46 -2.10 -1.46
C TRP A 88 -8.18 -2.64 -0.83
N GLY A 89 -8.29 -3.45 0.23
CA GLY A 89 -7.14 -4.08 0.86
C GLY A 89 -6.34 -4.97 -0.10
N LYS A 90 -7.01 -5.66 -1.04
CA LYS A 90 -6.34 -6.46 -2.08
C LYS A 90 -5.55 -5.54 -3.02
N PHE A 91 -6.18 -4.46 -3.49
CA PHE A 91 -5.50 -3.48 -4.35
C PHE A 91 -4.25 -2.88 -3.69
N ILE A 92 -4.35 -2.41 -2.45
CA ILE A 92 -3.21 -1.83 -1.74
C ILE A 92 -2.09 -2.86 -1.57
N ARG A 93 -2.41 -4.09 -1.15
CA ARG A 93 -1.43 -5.18 -1.05
C ARG A 93 -0.74 -5.46 -2.38
N THR A 94 -1.51 -5.57 -3.46
CA THR A 94 -1.01 -5.94 -4.78
C THR A 94 -0.17 -4.83 -5.43
N PHE A 95 -0.49 -3.56 -5.24
CA PHE A 95 0.18 -2.47 -5.97
C PHE A 95 1.14 -1.63 -5.12
N VAL A 96 0.94 -1.55 -3.80
CA VAL A 96 1.79 -0.77 -2.88
C VAL A 96 2.79 -1.68 -2.17
N LEU A 97 2.32 -2.73 -1.50
CA LEU A 97 3.18 -3.56 -0.64
C LEU A 97 4.04 -4.57 -1.43
N SER A 98 3.53 -5.13 -2.53
CA SER A 98 4.30 -6.07 -3.38
C SER A 98 5.62 -5.46 -3.89
N ARG A 99 5.66 -4.16 -4.15
CA ARG A 99 6.86 -3.43 -4.60
C ARG A 99 7.83 -3.14 -3.46
N GLN A 100 7.33 -2.84 -2.25
CA GLN A 100 8.17 -2.63 -1.07
C GLN A 100 8.81 -3.94 -0.58
N CYS A 101 8.05 -5.05 -0.58
CA CYS A 101 8.56 -6.37 -0.20
C CYS A 101 9.64 -6.86 -1.16
N SER A 102 9.54 -6.64 -2.48
CA SER A 102 10.59 -7.09 -3.41
C SER A 102 11.98 -6.50 -3.14
N LYS A 103 12.07 -5.31 -2.51
CA LYS A 103 13.34 -4.71 -2.08
C LYS A 103 13.78 -5.24 -0.69
N ARG A 104 12.84 -5.51 0.22
CA ARG A 104 13.12 -6.07 1.56
C ARG A 104 13.53 -7.54 1.49
N ASP A 105 12.89 -8.33 0.63
CA ASP A 105 13.19 -9.74 0.38
C ASP A 105 14.59 -9.91 -0.21
N LYS A 106 15.04 -9.01 -1.09
CA LYS A 106 16.43 -9.01 -1.59
C LYS A 106 17.46 -8.68 -0.50
N ARG A 107 17.09 -7.92 0.53
CA ARG A 107 17.97 -7.60 1.67
C ARG A 107 17.99 -8.74 2.69
N ALA A 108 16.84 -9.38 2.93
CA ALA A 108 16.73 -10.59 3.74
C ALA A 108 17.42 -11.80 3.08
N GLN A 109 17.38 -11.91 1.75
CA GLN A 109 18.12 -12.93 1.00
C GLN A 109 19.65 -12.79 1.11
N ARG A 110 20.16 -11.58 1.31
CA ARG A 110 21.60 -11.35 1.59
C ARG A 110 22.00 -11.74 3.02
N TYR A 111 21.03 -11.89 3.91
CA TYR A 111 21.16 -12.38 5.28
C TYR A 111 20.63 -13.83 5.41
N VAL A 112 20.68 -14.63 4.35
CA VAL A 112 20.68 -16.08 4.54
C VAL A 112 22.09 -16.43 5.00
N GLU A 113 22.33 -16.19 6.29
CA GLU A 113 23.45 -16.81 6.98
C GLU A 113 23.33 -18.32 6.81
N ASP A 114 24.51 -18.90 6.64
CA ASP A 114 24.80 -20.28 6.32
C ASP A 114 23.83 -21.25 7.00
N LYS A 115 23.35 -22.26 6.26
CA LYS A 115 22.48 -23.30 6.84
C LYS A 115 23.25 -23.99 7.96
N HIS A 116 22.95 -23.62 9.22
CA HIS A 116 23.44 -24.34 10.39
C HIS A 116 22.97 -25.79 10.33
N LYS A 117 23.84 -26.68 9.82
CA LYS A 117 23.76 -28.12 10.05
C LYS A 117 23.93 -28.35 11.56
N GLY A 118 22.84 -28.56 12.28
CA GLY A 118 22.91 -29.04 13.67
C GLY A 118 22.02 -28.37 14.72
N GLN A 119 20.90 -27.72 14.37
CA GLN A 119 19.95 -27.34 15.42
C GLN A 119 19.18 -28.57 15.92
N GLN A 120 19.45 -28.95 17.17
CA GLN A 120 18.68 -29.96 17.89
C GLN A 120 17.20 -29.55 17.95
N PRO A 121 16.24 -30.48 17.72
CA PRO A 121 14.84 -30.16 17.90
C PRO A 121 14.60 -29.78 19.36
N LYS A 122 14.05 -28.58 19.60
CA LYS A 122 13.63 -28.17 20.95
C LYS A 122 12.60 -29.19 21.44
N LYS A 123 12.99 -30.02 22.42
CA LYS A 123 12.07 -30.91 23.11
C LYS A 123 10.95 -30.06 23.73
N GLY A 124 9.71 -30.50 23.51
CA GLY A 124 8.50 -29.74 23.79
C GLY A 124 8.47 -29.15 25.20
N GLY A 125 8.47 -27.82 25.27
CA GLY A 125 8.23 -27.09 26.51
C GLY A 125 6.73 -27.10 26.81
N ARG A 126 6.30 -28.05 27.65
CA ARG A 126 5.11 -27.81 28.49
C ARG A 126 5.49 -26.70 29.46
N GLY A 127 4.72 -25.63 29.42
CA GLY A 127 4.99 -24.38 30.12
C GLY A 127 5.05 -24.53 31.64
N TRP A 128 5.46 -23.43 32.26
CA TRP A 128 5.53 -23.21 33.70
C TRP A 128 4.13 -23.33 34.33
N LEU A 129 3.68 -24.55 34.60
CA LEU A 129 2.51 -24.82 35.43
C LEU A 129 2.98 -25.27 36.80
N HIS A 130 3.04 -24.27 37.69
CA HIS A 130 2.87 -24.27 39.15
C HIS A 130 2.83 -25.64 39.85
N ILE A 131 3.82 -25.87 40.72
CA ILE A 131 3.68 -26.78 41.87
C ILE A 131 3.40 -25.89 43.08
N VAL A 132 2.21 -26.07 43.66
CA VAL A 132 1.90 -25.80 45.07
C VAL A 132 1.65 -27.17 45.69
#